data_AF-A0ABD4YIM4-F1
#
_entry.id   AF-A0ABD4YIM4-F1
#
_cell.length_a   1.000
_cell.length_b   1.000
_cell.length_c   1.000
_cell.angle_alpha   90.00
_cell.angle_beta   90.00
_cell.angle_gamma   90.00
#
_symmetry.space_group_name_H-M   'P 1'
#
loop_
_entity.id
_entity.type
_entity.pdbx_description
1 polymer ?
#
loop_
_entity_poly.entity_id
_entity_poly.type
_entity_poly.pdbx_seq_one_letter_code
_entity_poly.pdbx_strand_id
1 'polypeptide(L)'
;MTVSVLLFCCGGIALWLEVTPLAGSLFGAGGALLGSWITELNKRRTDLEAQAKRETDAVAALAPELQRTIERAQYILDRAVANFICESSMNGAKTNDLQTDFWPYLPVLYPGSPLMRDLSGEKAIALIRYYDSLNELTNFVDDWWGREGQLAVNVFNGLMHAVEKSIRLGLVCVGEFDLEARFPPPYESWGTLTSRIEKSLESATKSRQHHLERFESRSQEPLTSKEGITFRSY
;
A
#
# COMPACT_ATOMS: atom_id res chain seq x y z
N MET A 1 35.62 21.24 9.93
CA MET A 1 36.30 20.87 11.18
C MET A 1 37.84 20.89 11.04
N THR A 2 38.44 20.14 10.11
CA THR A 2 39.91 20.07 9.88
C THR A 2 40.58 21.43 9.70
N VAL A 3 40.01 22.30 8.87
CA VAL A 3 40.55 23.66 8.62
C VAL A 3 40.55 24.51 9.89
N SER A 4 39.50 24.41 10.72
CA SER A 4 39.49 25.15 11.98
C SER A 4 40.53 24.63 12.96
N VAL A 5 40.70 23.31 13.08
CA VAL A 5 41.72 22.72 13.96
C VAL A 5 43.11 23.20 13.56
N LEU A 6 43.39 23.23 12.25
CA LEU A 6 44.64 23.76 11.70
C LEU A 6 44.83 25.25 12.06
N LEU A 7 43.79 26.07 11.96
CA LEU A 7 43.87 27.50 12.34
C LEU A 7 44.12 27.69 13.84
N PHE A 8 43.51 26.88 14.72
CA PHE A 8 43.81 26.91 16.15
C PHE A 8 45.25 26.46 16.46
N CYS A 9 45.75 25.41 15.78
CA CYS A 9 47.13 24.95 15.93
C CYS A 9 48.14 26.00 15.44
N CYS A 10 47.94 26.58 14.26
CA CYS A 10 48.78 27.65 13.72
C CYS A 10 48.70 28.92 14.59
N GLY A 11 47.53 29.25 15.14
CA GLY A 11 47.36 30.33 16.10
C GLY A 11 48.20 30.12 17.36
N GLY A 12 48.24 28.89 17.90
CA GLY A 12 49.10 28.53 19.04
C GLY A 12 50.59 28.67 18.73
N ILE A 13 51.03 28.26 17.55
CA ILE A 13 52.42 28.42 17.10
C ILE A 13 52.79 29.90 16.94
N ALA A 14 51.91 30.70 16.32
CA ALA A 14 52.12 32.14 16.14
C ALA A 14 52.17 32.88 17.49
N LEU A 15 51.38 32.45 18.47
CA LEU A 15 51.40 32.99 19.83
C LEU A 15 52.70 32.67 20.55
N TRP A 16 53.24 31.46 20.37
CA TRP A 16 54.53 31.03 20.92
C TRP A 16 55.72 31.80 20.32
N LEU A 17 55.60 32.22 19.05
CA LEU A 17 56.57 33.07 18.35
C LEU A 17 56.36 34.58 18.60
N GLU A 18 55.52 34.96 19.56
CA GLU A 18 55.18 36.35 19.93
C GLU A 18 54.53 37.21 18.82
N VAL A 19 54.00 36.60 17.76
CA VAL A 19 53.27 37.30 16.69
C VAL A 19 51.79 37.43 17.06
N THR A 20 51.51 38.25 18.07
CA THR A 20 50.18 38.38 18.68
C THR A 20 49.04 38.78 17.73
N PRO A 21 49.22 39.68 16.72
CA PRO A 21 48.13 40.03 15.81
C PRO A 21 47.75 38.86 14.89
N LEU A 22 48.73 38.07 14.45
CA LEU A 22 48.53 36.90 13.61
C LEU A 22 47.80 35.81 14.40
N ALA A 23 48.24 35.53 15.63
CA ALA A 23 47.59 34.56 16.51
C ALA A 23 46.11 34.91 16.75
N GLY A 24 45.81 36.18 17.05
CA GLY A 24 44.43 36.65 17.22
C GLY A 24 43.57 36.46 15.98
N SER A 25 44.09 36.76 14.79
CA SER A 25 43.38 36.56 13.52
C SER A 25 43.10 35.07 13.21
N LEU A 26 44.06 34.19 13.50
CA LEU A 26 43.94 32.74 13.28
C LEU A 26 42.93 32.11 14.25
N PHE A 27 42.96 32.50 15.53
CA PHE A 27 41.96 32.07 16.50
C PHE A 27 40.56 32.60 16.17
N GLY A 28 40.44 33.86 15.72
CA GLY A 28 39.17 34.43 15.28
C GLY A 28 38.57 33.71 14.07
N ALA A 29 39.40 33.45 13.05
CA ALA A 29 38.99 32.69 11.86
C ALA A 29 38.63 31.23 12.20
N GLY A 30 39.41 30.58 13.07
CA GLY A 30 39.10 29.24 13.59
C GLY A 30 37.75 29.22 14.32
N GLY A 31 37.54 30.15 15.26
CA GLY A 31 36.30 30.28 16.01
C GLY A 31 35.08 30.50 15.10
N ALA A 32 35.20 31.36 14.08
CA ALA A 32 34.14 31.58 13.09
C ALA A 32 33.81 30.31 12.28
N LEU A 33 34.83 29.55 11.86
CA LEU A 33 34.63 28.30 11.14
C LEU A 33 34.02 27.20 12.02
N LEU A 34 34.42 27.06 13.28
CA LEU A 34 33.73 26.15 14.23
C LEU A 34 32.29 26.57 14.44
N GLY A 35 32.04 27.86 14.68
CA GLY A 35 30.69 28.40 14.84
C GLY A 35 29.81 28.04 13.64
N SER A 36 30.27 28.33 12.42
CA SER A 36 29.54 28.01 11.19
C SER A 36 29.27 26.52 11.02
N TRP A 37 30.23 25.66 11.37
CA TRP A 37 30.10 24.21 11.26
C TRP A 37 29.12 23.65 12.29
N ILE A 38 29.15 24.13 13.53
CA ILE A 38 28.18 23.77 14.58
C ILE A 38 26.76 24.21 14.16
N THR A 39 26.61 25.44 13.64
CA THR A 39 25.33 25.93 13.14
C THR A 39 24.81 25.07 11.99
N GLU A 40 25.66 24.70 11.03
CA GLU A 40 25.30 23.83 9.91
C GLU A 40 24.92 22.42 10.37
N LEU A 41 25.64 21.84 11.33
CA LEU A 41 25.28 20.55 11.91
C LEU A 41 23.95 20.59 12.66
N ASN A 42 23.74 21.62 13.48
CA ASN A 42 22.49 21.81 14.20
C ASN A 42 21.34 21.99 13.21
N LYS A 43 21.54 22.78 12.15
CA LYS A 43 20.56 22.96 11.08
C LYS A 43 20.22 21.66 10.38
N ARG A 44 21.22 20.86 9.98
CA ARG A 44 20.98 19.54 9.36
C ARG A 44 20.19 18.61 10.28
N ARG A 45 20.55 18.59 11.57
CA ARG A 45 19.84 17.80 12.57
C ARG A 45 18.38 18.26 12.70
N THR A 46 18.14 19.56 12.83
CA THR A 46 16.77 20.10 12.92
C THR A 46 15.96 19.84 11.66
N ASP A 47 16.59 19.92 10.48
CA ASP A 47 15.92 19.66 9.20
C ASP A 47 15.52 18.18 9.08
N LEU A 48 16.38 17.26 9.52
CA LEU A 48 16.08 15.81 9.57
C LEU A 48 14.95 15.51 10.57
N GLU A 49 15.00 16.09 11.77
CA GLU A 49 13.94 15.92 12.78
C GLU A 49 12.60 16.50 12.28
N ALA A 50 12.62 17.64 11.59
CA ALA A 50 11.44 18.25 10.99
C ALA A 50 10.89 17.44 9.80
N GLN A 51 11.76 16.82 9.00
CA GLN A 51 11.33 15.91 7.93
C GLN A 51 10.70 14.64 8.50
N ALA A 52 11.34 14.00 9.48
CA ALA A 52 10.80 12.81 10.14
C ALA A 52 9.42 13.11 10.77
N LYS A 53 9.26 14.27 11.42
CA LYS A 53 7.97 14.69 11.96
C LYS A 53 6.90 14.85 10.87
N ARG A 54 7.25 15.52 9.76
CA ARG A 54 6.33 15.68 8.61
C ARG A 54 5.92 14.33 8.02
N GLU A 55 6.86 13.40 7.89
CA GLU A 55 6.56 12.03 7.44
C GLU A 55 5.59 11.34 8.42
N THR A 56 5.84 11.40 9.72
CA THR A 56 4.93 10.79 10.71
C THR A 56 3.53 11.38 10.68
N ASP A 57 3.41 12.70 10.48
CA ASP A 57 2.13 13.40 10.38
C ASP A 57 1.41 13.01 9.07
N ALA A 58 2.15 12.91 7.96
CA ALA A 58 1.61 12.46 6.67
C ALA A 58 1.10 11.01 6.73
N VAL A 59 1.86 10.10 7.32
CA VAL A 59 1.45 8.71 7.54
C VAL A 59 0.19 8.66 8.41
N ALA A 60 0.14 9.43 9.50
CA ALA A 60 -1.02 9.47 10.38
C ALA A 60 -2.29 9.99 9.68
N ALA A 61 -2.14 10.97 8.77
CA ALA A 61 -3.25 11.53 8.01
C ALA A 61 -3.73 10.61 6.88
N LEU A 62 -2.84 9.86 6.23
CA LEU A 62 -3.18 8.95 5.12
C LEU A 62 -3.68 7.58 5.60
N ALA A 63 -3.25 7.12 6.78
CA ALA A 63 -3.55 5.80 7.31
C ALA A 63 -5.07 5.47 7.39
N PRO A 64 -5.98 6.38 7.80
CA PRO A 64 -7.42 6.07 7.83
C PRO A 64 -8.02 5.82 6.45
N GLU A 65 -7.62 6.59 5.44
CA GLU A 65 -8.07 6.37 4.06
C GLU A 65 -7.56 5.03 3.55
N LEU A 66 -6.28 4.76 3.77
CA LEU A 66 -5.63 3.53 3.37
C LEU A 66 -6.32 2.31 4.01
N GLN A 67 -6.55 2.32 5.31
CA GLN A 67 -7.29 1.26 6.03
C GLN A 67 -8.66 1.01 5.38
N ARG A 68 -9.46 2.07 5.21
CA ARG A 68 -10.82 1.98 4.66
C ARG A 68 -10.84 1.42 3.24
N THR A 69 -9.89 1.82 2.39
CA THR A 69 -9.82 1.31 1.02
C THR A 69 -9.38 -0.16 0.98
N ILE A 70 -8.43 -0.57 1.83
CA ILE A 70 -7.96 -1.97 1.89
C ILE A 70 -9.06 -2.89 2.40
N GLU A 71 -9.78 -2.49 3.45
CA GLU A 71 -10.92 -3.25 3.96
C GLU A 71 -12.04 -3.36 2.92
N ARG A 72 -12.26 -2.30 2.12
CA ARG A 72 -13.19 -2.37 0.99
C ARG A 72 -12.73 -3.36 -0.07
N ALA A 73 -11.45 -3.35 -0.45
CA ALA A 73 -10.91 -4.31 -1.39
C ALA A 73 -11.06 -5.75 -0.86
N GLN A 74 -10.76 -5.99 0.42
CA GLN A 74 -10.98 -7.29 1.06
C GLN A 74 -12.45 -7.73 0.99
N TYR A 75 -13.38 -6.85 1.34
CA TYR A 75 -14.81 -7.11 1.23
C TYR A 75 -15.21 -7.51 -0.20
N ILE A 76 -14.71 -6.79 -1.21
CA ILE A 76 -14.98 -7.09 -2.62
C ILE A 76 -14.47 -8.49 -2.98
N LEU A 77 -13.28 -8.90 -2.51
CA LEU A 77 -12.76 -10.25 -2.74
C LEU A 77 -13.68 -11.31 -2.13
N ASP A 78 -14.10 -11.13 -0.88
CA ASP A 78 -14.98 -12.08 -0.20
C ASP A 78 -16.33 -12.23 -0.92
N ARG A 79 -16.90 -11.12 -1.40
CA ARG A 79 -18.12 -11.16 -2.23
C ARG A 79 -17.87 -11.81 -3.58
N ALA A 80 -16.76 -11.51 -4.25
CA ALA A 80 -16.41 -12.09 -5.54
C ALA A 80 -16.22 -13.61 -5.45
N VAL A 81 -15.59 -14.08 -4.36
CA VAL A 81 -15.47 -15.51 -4.05
C VAL A 81 -16.84 -16.16 -3.87
N ALA A 82 -17.73 -15.56 -3.09
CA ALA A 82 -19.07 -16.10 -2.89
C ALA A 82 -19.86 -16.19 -4.21
N ASN A 83 -19.78 -15.14 -5.04
CA ASN A 83 -20.41 -15.10 -6.36
C ASN A 83 -19.82 -16.17 -7.29
N PHE A 84 -18.49 -16.30 -7.31
CA PHE A 84 -17.81 -17.32 -8.10
C PHE A 84 -18.23 -18.72 -7.68
N ILE A 85 -18.30 -19.03 -6.39
CA ILE A 85 -18.75 -20.34 -5.88
C ILE A 85 -20.20 -20.62 -6.33
N CYS A 86 -21.08 -19.63 -6.20
CA CYS A 86 -22.48 -19.73 -6.62
C CYS A 86 -22.63 -20.03 -8.12
N GLU A 87 -21.97 -19.23 -8.97
CA GLU A 87 -21.99 -19.41 -10.43
C GLU A 87 -21.25 -20.68 -10.90
N SER A 88 -20.28 -21.14 -10.12
CA SER A 88 -19.56 -22.41 -10.33
C SER A 88 -20.39 -23.63 -9.90
N SER A 89 -21.41 -23.44 -9.07
CA SER A 89 -22.28 -24.52 -8.55
C SER A 89 -23.45 -24.83 -9.50
N MET A 90 -23.90 -26.08 -9.53
CA MET A 90 -25.06 -26.50 -10.35
C MET A 90 -26.40 -26.11 -9.72
N ASN A 91 -26.38 -25.65 -8.48
CA ASN A 91 -27.61 -25.49 -7.70
C ASN A 91 -28.38 -24.23 -8.11
N GLY A 92 -27.86 -23.44 -9.06
CA GLY A 92 -28.49 -22.21 -9.54
C GLY A 92 -28.66 -21.14 -8.45
N ALA A 93 -27.94 -21.28 -7.33
CA ALA A 93 -27.98 -20.32 -6.23
C ALA A 93 -27.40 -19.00 -6.74
N LYS A 94 -28.19 -17.93 -6.64
CA LYS A 94 -27.79 -16.59 -7.07
C LYS A 94 -27.59 -15.69 -5.86
N THR A 95 -26.51 -14.94 -5.91
CA THR A 95 -26.26 -13.79 -5.05
C THR A 95 -27.06 -12.58 -5.57
N ASN A 96 -27.46 -11.70 -4.64
CA ASN A 96 -28.17 -10.45 -4.94
C ASN A 96 -27.23 -9.23 -5.02
N ASP A 97 -25.93 -9.45 -5.22
CA ASP A 97 -24.96 -8.35 -5.30
C ASP A 97 -25.14 -7.56 -6.60
N LEU A 98 -25.00 -6.24 -6.49
CA LEU A 98 -25.04 -5.30 -7.59
C LEU A 98 -23.62 -4.94 -8.04
N GLN A 99 -23.47 -4.40 -9.25
CA GLN A 99 -22.17 -3.91 -9.75
C GLN A 99 -21.48 -2.97 -8.74
N THR A 100 -22.27 -2.07 -8.14
CA THR A 100 -21.81 -1.08 -7.16
C THR A 100 -21.21 -1.71 -5.91
N ASP A 101 -21.58 -2.96 -5.58
CA ASP A 101 -21.00 -3.68 -4.44
C ASP A 101 -19.54 -4.08 -4.68
N PHE A 102 -19.11 -4.08 -5.94
CA PHE A 102 -17.75 -4.41 -6.37
C PHE A 102 -16.88 -3.19 -6.68
N TRP A 103 -17.44 -1.96 -6.59
CA TRP A 103 -16.63 -0.76 -6.75
C TRP A 103 -15.73 -0.52 -5.54
N PRO A 104 -14.41 -0.32 -5.74
CA PRO A 104 -13.51 0.05 -4.66
C PRO A 104 -13.79 1.48 -4.20
N TYR A 105 -13.37 1.78 -2.97
CA TYR A 105 -13.29 3.16 -2.54
C TYR A 105 -12.02 3.78 -3.12
N LEU A 106 -12.19 4.79 -3.97
CA LEU A 106 -11.08 5.55 -4.50
C LEU A 106 -10.50 6.50 -3.44
N PRO A 107 -9.17 6.73 -3.47
CA PRO A 107 -8.55 7.70 -2.59
C PRO A 107 -9.01 9.11 -2.93
N VAL A 108 -9.20 9.95 -1.91
CA VAL A 108 -9.56 11.36 -2.04
C VAL A 108 -8.30 12.23 -1.96
N LEU A 109 -7.29 11.78 -1.22
CA LEU A 109 -6.05 12.54 -1.01
C LEU A 109 -5.05 12.37 -2.16
N TYR A 110 -5.05 11.23 -2.86
CA TYR A 110 -4.17 10.98 -3.99
C TYR A 110 -4.78 11.46 -5.33
N PRO A 111 -4.00 11.98 -6.30
CA PRO A 111 -2.56 12.27 -6.27
C PRO A 111 -2.21 13.68 -5.79
N GLY A 112 -3.20 14.52 -5.52
CA GLY A 112 -3.01 15.97 -5.31
C GLY A 112 -2.54 16.40 -3.93
N SER A 113 -2.58 15.52 -2.92
CA SER A 113 -2.25 15.89 -1.54
C SER A 113 -0.77 16.24 -1.38
N PRO A 114 -0.45 17.40 -0.75
CA PRO A 114 0.92 17.75 -0.38
C PRO A 114 1.57 16.70 0.54
N LEU A 115 0.78 15.96 1.32
CA LEU A 115 1.24 14.94 2.26
C LEU A 115 2.04 13.82 1.57
N MET A 116 1.76 13.57 0.28
CA MET A 116 2.52 12.60 -0.53
C MET A 116 4.00 12.97 -0.64
N ARG A 117 4.34 14.27 -0.59
CA ARG A 117 5.72 14.77 -0.73
C ARG A 117 6.54 14.56 0.54
N ASP A 118 5.86 14.41 1.67
CA ASP A 118 6.49 14.22 2.98
C ASP A 118 6.71 12.73 3.30
N LEU A 119 6.20 11.81 2.47
CA LEU A 119 6.47 10.37 2.61
C LEU A 119 7.89 10.03 2.13
N SER A 120 8.51 9.04 2.77
CA SER A 120 9.68 8.36 2.21
C SER A 120 9.35 7.71 0.86
N GLY A 121 10.38 7.54 0.02
CA GLY A 121 10.22 7.02 -1.34
C GLY A 121 9.54 5.64 -1.38
N GLU A 122 9.86 4.76 -0.44
CA GLU A 122 9.29 3.42 -0.35
C GLU A 122 7.78 3.47 -0.04
N LYS A 123 7.38 4.27 0.95
CA LYS A 123 5.96 4.47 1.32
C LYS A 123 5.17 5.10 0.19
N ALA A 124 5.75 6.11 -0.47
CA ALA A 124 5.13 6.75 -1.62
C ALA A 124 4.90 5.76 -2.78
N ILE A 125 5.91 4.94 -3.13
CA ILE A 125 5.79 3.93 -4.19
C ILE A 125 4.74 2.88 -3.83
N ALA A 126 4.74 2.38 -2.59
CA ALA A 126 3.75 1.40 -2.14
C ALA A 126 2.33 1.96 -2.28
N LEU A 127 2.10 3.18 -1.79
CA LEU A 127 0.80 3.84 -1.84
C LEU A 127 0.34 4.10 -3.27
N ILE A 128 1.22 4.63 -4.14
CA ILE A 128 0.91 4.87 -5.55
C ILE A 128 0.47 3.57 -6.24
N ARG A 129 1.27 2.51 -6.11
CA ARG A 129 0.95 1.22 -6.76
C ARG A 129 -0.39 0.67 -6.29
N TYR A 130 -0.65 0.74 -5.00
CA TYR A 130 -1.91 0.29 -4.44
C TYR A 130 -3.09 1.13 -4.96
N TYR A 131 -3.02 2.45 -4.91
CA TYR A 131 -4.09 3.32 -5.38
C TYR A 131 -4.33 3.25 -6.89
N ASP A 132 -3.28 3.14 -7.70
CA ASP A 132 -3.43 2.90 -9.14
C ASP A 132 -4.15 1.57 -9.41
N SER A 133 -3.86 0.53 -8.63
CA SER A 133 -4.56 -0.76 -8.76
C SER A 133 -6.05 -0.68 -8.42
N LEU A 134 -6.49 0.27 -7.58
CA LEU A 134 -7.91 0.49 -7.31
C LEU A 134 -8.62 1.15 -8.50
N ASN A 135 -7.94 2.05 -9.21
CA ASN A 135 -8.44 2.61 -10.46
C ASN A 135 -8.57 1.52 -11.54
N GLU A 136 -7.57 0.65 -11.67
CA GLU A 136 -7.65 -0.51 -12.58
C GLU A 136 -8.82 -1.43 -12.21
N LEU A 137 -9.03 -1.70 -10.92
CA LEU A 137 -10.17 -2.50 -10.45
C LEU A 137 -11.52 -1.84 -10.78
N THR A 138 -11.63 -0.52 -10.64
CA THR A 138 -12.85 0.23 -11.03
C THR A 138 -13.14 0.05 -12.51
N ASN A 139 -12.13 0.27 -13.36
CA ASN A 139 -12.26 0.07 -14.80
C ASN A 139 -12.62 -1.38 -15.17
N PHE A 140 -12.07 -2.36 -14.44
CA PHE A 140 -12.43 -3.76 -14.65
C PHE A 140 -13.92 -4.00 -14.35
N VAL A 141 -14.42 -3.49 -13.21
CA VAL A 141 -15.84 -3.64 -12.84
C VAL A 141 -16.75 -2.94 -13.85
N ASP A 142 -16.35 -1.79 -14.39
CA ASP A 142 -17.15 -1.07 -15.38
C ASP A 142 -17.15 -1.74 -16.76
N ASP A 143 -16.03 -2.31 -17.20
CA ASP A 143 -15.91 -2.96 -18.53
C ASP A 143 -16.47 -4.40 -18.56
N TRP A 144 -16.23 -5.18 -17.50
CA TRP A 144 -16.56 -6.61 -17.50
C TRP A 144 -17.95 -6.92 -16.98
N TRP A 145 -18.52 -6.05 -16.16
CA TRP A 145 -19.86 -6.28 -15.64
C TRP A 145 -20.90 -6.23 -16.75
N GLY A 146 -21.65 -7.31 -16.93
CA GLY A 146 -22.69 -7.40 -17.97
C GLY A 146 -22.16 -7.46 -19.40
N ARG A 147 -20.85 -7.71 -19.60
CA ARG A 147 -20.29 -7.90 -20.93
C ARG A 147 -20.94 -9.06 -21.67
N GLU A 148 -21.55 -8.78 -22.82
CA GLU A 148 -22.22 -9.79 -23.64
C GLU A 148 -21.28 -10.95 -24.01
N GLY A 149 -21.82 -12.18 -23.96
CA GLY A 149 -21.10 -13.40 -24.31
C GLY A 149 -20.16 -13.94 -23.24
N GLN A 150 -20.02 -13.28 -22.08
CA GLN A 150 -19.26 -13.82 -20.95
C GLN A 150 -20.13 -14.66 -20.02
N LEU A 151 -19.58 -15.77 -19.54
CA LEU A 151 -20.18 -16.53 -18.46
C LEU A 151 -19.95 -15.80 -17.14
N ALA A 152 -20.96 -15.74 -16.27
CA ALA A 152 -20.86 -15.08 -14.97
C ALA A 152 -19.68 -15.61 -14.12
N VAL A 153 -19.42 -16.93 -14.18
CA VAL A 153 -18.26 -17.55 -13.52
C VAL A 153 -16.92 -16.96 -14.00
N ASN A 154 -16.78 -16.60 -15.28
CA ASN A 154 -15.57 -15.99 -15.81
C ASN A 154 -15.42 -14.54 -15.35
N VAL A 155 -16.54 -13.79 -15.28
CA VAL A 155 -16.57 -12.42 -14.76
C VAL A 155 -16.06 -12.40 -13.33
N PHE A 156 -16.60 -13.25 -12.46
CA PHE A 156 -16.17 -13.30 -11.06
C PHE A 156 -14.76 -13.89 -10.89
N ASN A 157 -14.33 -14.82 -11.74
CA ASN A 157 -12.93 -15.28 -11.73
C ASN A 157 -11.94 -14.15 -12.08
N GLY A 158 -12.25 -13.37 -13.12
CA GLY A 158 -11.46 -12.21 -13.50
C GLY A 158 -11.44 -11.14 -12.40
N LEU A 159 -12.61 -10.88 -11.79
CA LEU A 159 -12.73 -9.95 -10.68
C LEU A 159 -11.90 -10.39 -9.48
N MET A 160 -11.94 -11.68 -9.11
CA MET A 160 -11.11 -12.22 -8.04
C MET A 160 -9.62 -11.95 -8.31
N HIS A 161 -9.13 -12.19 -9.53
CA HIS A 161 -7.74 -11.88 -9.88
C HIS A 161 -7.39 -10.39 -9.79
N ALA A 162 -8.28 -9.51 -10.27
CA ALA A 162 -8.08 -8.06 -10.20
C ALA A 162 -8.01 -7.59 -8.75
N VAL A 163 -8.92 -8.04 -7.90
CA VAL A 163 -8.97 -7.65 -6.48
C VAL A 163 -7.81 -8.25 -5.70
N GLU A 164 -7.42 -9.50 -5.97
CA GLU A 164 -6.24 -10.12 -5.35
C GLU A 164 -4.96 -9.33 -5.62
N LYS A 165 -4.79 -8.81 -6.84
CA LYS A 165 -3.67 -7.92 -7.17
C LYS A 165 -3.69 -6.68 -6.28
N SER A 166 -4.82 -5.99 -6.18
CA SER A 166 -4.96 -4.79 -5.35
C SER A 166 -4.70 -5.08 -3.87
N ILE A 167 -5.25 -6.17 -3.34
CA ILE A 167 -5.08 -6.56 -1.93
C ILE A 167 -3.62 -6.92 -1.62
N ARG A 168 -2.91 -7.61 -2.52
CA ARG A 168 -1.48 -7.92 -2.32
C ARG A 168 -0.62 -6.65 -2.26
N LEU A 169 -0.96 -5.63 -3.05
CA LEU A 169 -0.33 -4.31 -2.96
C LEU A 169 -0.75 -3.58 -1.67
N GLY A 170 -2.00 -3.75 -1.25
CA GLY A 170 -2.53 -3.27 0.03
C GLY A 170 -1.77 -3.84 1.22
N LEU A 171 -1.43 -5.13 1.23
CA LEU A 171 -0.64 -5.77 2.29
C LEU A 171 0.74 -5.12 2.48
N VAL A 172 1.39 -4.70 1.39
CA VAL A 172 2.64 -3.92 1.48
C VAL A 172 2.38 -2.61 2.22
N CYS A 173 1.27 -1.93 1.91
CA CYS A 173 0.88 -0.70 2.58
C CYS A 173 0.50 -0.91 4.05
N VAL A 174 -0.08 -2.06 4.43
CA VAL A 174 -0.35 -2.43 5.83
C VAL A 174 0.93 -2.40 6.65
N GLY A 175 2.00 -3.02 6.14
CA GLY A 175 3.31 -3.03 6.80
C GLY A 175 3.99 -1.67 6.77
N GLU A 176 4.03 -1.00 5.61
CA GLU A 176 4.69 0.29 5.46
C GLU A 176 4.07 1.40 6.30
N PHE A 177 2.75 1.42 6.47
CA PHE A 177 2.05 2.45 7.24
C PHE A 177 1.78 2.02 8.70
N ASP A 178 2.23 0.83 9.08
CA ASP A 178 2.01 0.20 10.39
C ASP A 178 0.53 0.25 10.81
N LEU A 179 -0.34 -0.15 9.88
CA LEU A 179 -1.79 0.02 10.04
C LEU A 179 -2.35 -0.81 11.19
N GLU A 180 -1.76 -1.97 11.49
CA GLU A 180 -2.25 -2.84 12.56
C GLU A 180 -1.95 -2.28 13.95
N ALA A 181 -0.85 -1.56 14.13
CA ALA A 181 -0.58 -0.85 15.38
C ALA A 181 -1.50 0.37 15.54
N ARG A 182 -1.84 1.04 14.43
CA ARG A 182 -2.72 2.22 14.41
C ARG A 182 -4.20 1.88 14.57
N PHE A 183 -4.63 0.78 13.98
CA PHE A 183 -6.01 0.31 13.95
C PHE A 183 -6.06 -1.15 14.43
N PRO A 184 -5.81 -1.40 15.73
CA PRO A 184 -5.87 -2.74 16.28
C PRO A 184 -7.29 -3.32 16.15
N PRO A 185 -7.43 -4.65 16.03
CA PRO A 185 -8.73 -5.28 15.96
C PRO A 185 -9.53 -5.03 17.26
N PRO A 186 -10.86 -4.90 17.18
CA PRO A 186 -11.70 -4.64 18.35
C PRO A 186 -11.67 -5.78 19.37
N TYR A 187 -11.37 -7.01 18.94
CA TYR A 187 -11.23 -8.20 19.78
C TYR A 187 -10.30 -9.22 19.09
N GLU A 188 -9.64 -10.07 19.88
CA GLU A 188 -8.63 -11.02 19.39
C GLU A 188 -9.19 -12.00 18.34
N SER A 189 -10.43 -12.48 18.52
CA SER A 189 -11.08 -13.41 17.59
C SER A 189 -11.39 -12.79 16.22
N TRP A 190 -11.32 -11.47 16.07
CA TRP A 190 -11.46 -10.80 14.76
C TRP A 190 -10.26 -11.08 13.86
N GLY A 191 -9.07 -11.24 14.46
CA GLY A 191 -7.79 -11.30 13.76
C GLY A 191 -7.31 -9.94 13.27
N THR A 192 -6.03 -9.85 12.94
CA THR A 192 -5.42 -8.65 12.34
C THR A 192 -5.85 -8.47 10.89
N LEU A 193 -5.69 -7.27 10.33
CA LEU A 193 -6.02 -7.00 8.93
C LEU A 193 -5.27 -7.95 7.98
N THR A 194 -3.99 -8.19 8.22
CA THR A 194 -3.15 -9.13 7.47
C THR A 194 -3.73 -10.53 7.52
N SER A 195 -4.01 -11.06 8.72
CA SER A 195 -4.55 -12.43 8.87
C SER A 195 -5.92 -12.61 8.20
N ARG A 196 -6.77 -11.57 8.22
CA ARG A 196 -8.08 -11.60 7.55
C ARG A 196 -7.90 -11.61 6.03
N ILE A 197 -7.01 -10.77 5.49
CA ILE A 197 -6.67 -10.74 4.07
C ILE A 197 -6.10 -12.09 3.60
N GLU A 198 -5.16 -12.67 4.35
CA GLU A 198 -4.55 -13.96 4.01
C GLU A 198 -5.60 -15.07 3.91
N LYS A 199 -6.57 -15.10 4.83
CA LYS A 199 -7.71 -16.03 4.77
C LYS A 199 -8.57 -15.79 3.52
N SER A 200 -8.84 -14.54 3.15
CA SER A 200 -9.58 -14.22 1.92
C SER A 200 -8.83 -14.69 0.66
N LEU A 201 -7.50 -14.49 0.60
CA LEU A 201 -6.65 -14.96 -0.50
C LEU A 201 -6.59 -16.50 -0.59
N GLU A 202 -6.52 -17.18 0.55
CA GLU A 202 -6.57 -18.64 0.62
C GLU A 202 -7.93 -19.17 0.16
N SER A 203 -9.02 -18.55 0.62
CA SER A 203 -10.39 -18.89 0.22
C SER A 203 -10.60 -18.76 -1.29
N ALA A 204 -10.08 -17.69 -1.90
CA ALA A 204 -10.11 -17.49 -3.34
C ALA A 204 -9.37 -18.58 -4.11
N THR A 205 -8.19 -18.96 -3.62
CA THR A 205 -7.37 -20.05 -4.20
C THR A 205 -8.10 -21.39 -4.12
N LYS A 206 -8.62 -21.75 -2.93
CA LYS A 206 -9.38 -22.99 -2.72
C LYS A 206 -10.63 -23.05 -3.59
N SER A 207 -11.33 -21.93 -3.74
CA SER A 207 -12.56 -21.85 -4.55
C SER A 207 -12.29 -22.13 -6.02
N ARG A 208 -11.22 -21.55 -6.59
CA ARG A 208 -10.78 -21.86 -7.96
C ARG A 208 -10.35 -23.32 -8.10
N GLN A 209 -9.60 -23.84 -7.13
CA GLN A 209 -9.17 -25.24 -7.13
C GLN A 209 -10.37 -26.20 -7.15
N HIS A 210 -11.37 -25.97 -6.30
CA HIS A 210 -12.60 -26.77 -6.29
C HIS A 210 -13.42 -26.65 -7.58
N HIS A 211 -13.39 -25.49 -8.24
CA HIS A 211 -14.00 -25.33 -9.56
C HIS A 211 -13.31 -26.22 -10.60
N LEU A 212 -11.97 -26.24 -10.63
CA LEU A 212 -11.19 -27.10 -11.53
C LEU A 212 -11.42 -28.58 -11.25
N GLU A 213 -11.34 -29.01 -10.00
CA GLU A 213 -11.61 -30.40 -9.59
C GLU A 213 -12.99 -30.88 -10.03
N ARG A 214 -14.00 -30.00 -9.94
CA ARG A 214 -15.37 -30.30 -10.39
C ARG A 214 -15.48 -30.40 -11.91
N PHE A 215 -14.74 -29.57 -12.64
CA PHE A 215 -14.71 -29.63 -14.09
C PHE A 215 -14.02 -30.92 -14.58
N GLU A 216 -12.91 -31.30 -13.93
CA GLU A 216 -12.17 -32.52 -14.21
C GLU A 216 -13.00 -33.77 -13.91
N SER A 217 -13.68 -33.83 -12.76
CA SER A 217 -14.53 -34.97 -12.40
C SER A 217 -15.68 -35.19 -13.38
N ARG A 218 -16.29 -34.11 -13.90
CA ARG A 218 -17.34 -34.20 -14.92
C ARG A 218 -16.83 -34.62 -16.28
N SER A 219 -15.62 -34.22 -16.65
CA SER A 219 -15.02 -34.62 -17.93
C SER A 219 -14.76 -36.13 -18.00
N GLN A 220 -14.82 -36.83 -16.87
CA GLN A 220 -14.70 -38.28 -16.75
C GLN A 220 -16.06 -39.01 -16.71
N GLU A 221 -17.18 -38.30 -16.58
CA GLU A 221 -18.53 -38.89 -16.64
C GLU A 221 -19.00 -39.04 -18.11
N PRO A 222 -19.60 -40.19 -18.51
CA PRO A 222 -20.13 -40.35 -19.86
C PRO A 222 -21.22 -39.32 -20.15
N LEU A 223 -21.12 -38.65 -21.31
CA LEU A 223 -22.05 -37.61 -21.79
C LEU A 223 -23.50 -38.11 -21.87
N THR A 224 -24.24 -38.01 -20.77
CA THR A 224 -25.70 -38.17 -20.73
C THR A 224 -26.37 -36.97 -20.05
N SER A 225 -26.08 -35.74 -20.45
CA SER A 225 -27.04 -34.64 -20.21
C SER A 225 -26.91 -33.53 -21.24
N LYS A 226 -28.04 -33.22 -21.88
CA LYS A 226 -28.29 -31.99 -22.61
C LYS A 226 -28.62 -30.91 -21.59
N GLU A 227 -27.63 -30.33 -20.93
CA GLU A 227 -27.86 -29.10 -20.14
C GLU A 227 -27.29 -27.92 -20.92
N GLY A 228 -28.20 -27.06 -21.38
CA GLY A 228 -27.84 -25.85 -22.12
C GLY A 228 -27.09 -24.88 -21.22
N ILE A 229 -25.96 -24.38 -21.73
CA ILE A 229 -25.19 -23.31 -21.07
C ILE A 229 -26.06 -22.05 -21.07
N THR A 230 -26.56 -21.66 -19.90
CA THR A 230 -27.31 -20.43 -19.72
C THR A 230 -26.36 -19.25 -19.64
N PHE A 231 -26.34 -18.43 -20.69
CA PHE A 231 -25.69 -17.13 -20.66
C PHE A 231 -26.53 -16.18 -19.81
N ARG A 232 -25.91 -15.60 -18.77
CA ARG A 232 -26.55 -14.58 -17.94
C ARG A 232 -26.35 -13.21 -18.61
N SER A 233 -27.44 -12.55 -18.98
CA SER A 233 -27.42 -11.10 -19.23
C SER A 233 -27.58 -10.40 -17.88
N TYR A 234 -26.69 -9.45 -17.56
CA TYR A 234 -26.85 -8.54 -16.41
C TYR A 234 -27.51 -7.25 -16.87
#